data_AF-A0A660WQG4-F1
#
_entry.id   AF-A0A660WQG4-F1
#
_cell.length_a   1.000
_cell.length_b   1.000
_cell.length_c   1.000
_cell.angle_alpha   90.00
_cell.angle_beta   90.00
_cell.angle_gamma   90.00
#
_symmetry.space_group_name_H-M   'P 1'
#
loop_
_entity.id
_entity.type
_entity.pdbx_description
1 polymer ?
#
loop_
_entity_poly.entity_id
_entity_poly.type
_entity_poly.pdbx_seq_one_letter_code
_entity_poly.pdbx_strand_id
1 'polypeptide(L)'
;MEFDHIGLITDEKKKGEIWIEKTKVWVTDPKKHPFRIEWLRFREDSPVKGPVREKVHIAFRVKDIREASKGMKTLLEPFDSGMDIVGFYESEDGAVIEFMEYKKGGGKDE
;
A
#
# COMPACT_ATOMS: atom_id res chain seq x y z
N MET A 1 5.74 4.39 -14.19
CA MET A 1 5.10 4.53 -12.88
C MET A 1 3.77 5.20 -13.10
N GLU A 2 2.71 4.71 -12.48
CA GLU A 2 1.35 5.22 -12.64
C GLU A 2 0.71 5.36 -11.26
N PHE A 3 0.00 6.45 -11.00
CA PHE A 3 -0.72 6.63 -9.75
C PHE A 3 -1.83 5.58 -9.62
N ASP A 4 -1.94 4.95 -8.44
CA ASP A 4 -3.00 3.99 -8.15
C ASP A 4 -4.05 4.57 -7.19
N HIS A 5 -3.61 4.96 -5.99
CA HIS A 5 -4.50 5.39 -4.92
C HIS A 5 -3.77 6.20 -3.84
N ILE A 6 -4.54 6.74 -2.89
CA ILE A 6 -4.04 7.37 -1.66
C ILE A 6 -4.57 6.56 -0.49
N GLY A 7 -3.69 6.13 0.41
CA GLY A 7 -4.06 5.38 1.60
C GLY A 7 -4.12 6.25 2.85
N LEU A 8 -5.26 6.21 3.54
CA LEU A 8 -5.53 6.98 4.74
C LEU A 8 -5.73 6.06 5.94
N ILE A 9 -5.13 6.44 7.07
CA ILE A 9 -5.27 5.72 8.34
C ILE A 9 -6.62 6.05 8.97
N THR A 10 -7.27 5.05 9.56
CA THR A 10 -8.51 5.23 10.33
C THR A 10 -8.63 4.22 11.46
N ASP A 11 -9.28 4.60 12.54
CA ASP A 11 -9.71 3.67 13.60
C ASP A 11 -11.16 3.20 13.41
N GLU A 12 -11.89 3.80 12.46
CA GLU A 12 -13.28 3.47 12.18
C GLU A 12 -13.40 2.29 11.22
N LYS A 13 -14.23 1.31 11.56
CA LYS A 13 -14.58 0.22 10.65
C LYS A 13 -15.21 0.78 9.38
N LYS A 14 -14.65 0.44 8.22
CA LYS A 14 -15.21 0.83 6.92
C LYS A 14 -16.00 -0.32 6.29
N LYS A 15 -17.05 0.01 5.54
CA LYS A 15 -17.89 -0.99 4.86
C LYS A 15 -17.07 -1.65 3.75
N GLY A 16 -17.02 -2.99 3.76
CA GLY A 16 -16.33 -3.76 2.72
C GLY A 16 -14.81 -3.80 2.87
N GLU A 17 -14.28 -3.46 4.06
CA GLU A 17 -12.86 -3.67 4.37
C GLU A 17 -12.50 -5.17 4.36
N ILE A 18 -11.29 -5.48 3.90
CA ILE A 18 -10.75 -6.84 3.72
C ILE A 18 -9.52 -6.99 4.61
N TRP A 19 -9.35 -8.15 5.23
CA TRP A 19 -8.25 -8.42 6.14
C TRP A 19 -6.98 -8.88 5.42
N ILE A 20 -5.85 -8.24 5.74
CA ILE A 20 -4.52 -8.64 5.29
C ILE A 20 -3.73 -9.22 6.46
N GLU A 21 -3.60 -10.55 6.50
CA GLU A 21 -3.05 -11.30 7.64
C GLU A 21 -1.61 -10.86 7.99
N LYS A 22 -0.75 -10.68 6.98
CA LYS A 22 0.67 -10.39 7.17
C LYS A 22 0.92 -9.07 7.91
N THR A 23 0.09 -8.06 7.65
CA THR A 23 0.21 -6.71 8.21
C THR A 23 -0.84 -6.44 9.28
N LYS A 24 -1.75 -7.40 9.55
CA LYS A 24 -2.85 -7.28 10.51
C LYS A 24 -3.64 -5.96 10.34
N VAL A 25 -4.02 -5.67 9.11
CA VAL A 25 -4.71 -4.44 8.72
C VAL A 25 -5.97 -4.80 7.94
N TRP A 26 -7.04 -4.03 8.16
CA TRP A 26 -8.21 -4.04 7.29
C TRP A 26 -8.08 -2.92 6.26
N VAL A 27 -8.26 -3.23 4.98
CA VAL A 27 -8.13 -2.28 3.86
C VAL A 27 -9.39 -2.24 3.00
N THR A 28 -9.75 -1.09 2.44
CA THR A 28 -10.87 -0.97 1.50
C THR A 28 -10.40 -0.93 0.06
N ASP A 29 -11.10 -1.58 -0.86
CA ASP A 29 -10.77 -1.55 -2.30
C ASP A 29 -10.82 -0.11 -2.88
N PRO A 30 -9.66 0.48 -3.27
CA PRO A 30 -9.61 1.85 -3.78
C PRO A 30 -10.31 1.99 -5.14
N LYS A 31 -10.50 0.90 -5.90
CA LYS A 31 -11.23 0.91 -7.19
C LYS A 31 -12.72 1.17 -7.02
N LYS A 32 -13.27 0.95 -5.81
CA LYS A 32 -14.67 1.22 -5.47
C LYS A 32 -14.90 2.62 -4.89
N HIS A 33 -13.83 3.37 -4.60
CA HIS A 33 -13.92 4.73 -4.09
C HIS A 33 -13.85 5.74 -5.24
N PRO A 34 -14.75 6.76 -5.30
CA PRO A 34 -14.77 7.73 -6.41
C PRO A 34 -13.47 8.53 -6.58
N PHE A 35 -12.67 8.60 -5.52
CA PHE A 35 -11.41 9.35 -5.48
C PHE A 35 -10.17 8.46 -5.30
N ARG A 36 -10.25 7.14 -5.52
CA ARG A 36 -9.14 6.20 -5.28
C ARG A 36 -8.56 6.30 -3.85
N ILE A 37 -9.43 6.33 -2.85
CA ILE A 37 -9.00 6.30 -1.45
C ILE A 37 -9.08 4.86 -0.96
N GLU A 38 -7.98 4.37 -0.40
CA GLU A 38 -7.95 3.20 0.46
C GLU A 38 -7.95 3.64 1.92
N TRP A 39 -8.83 3.05 2.74
CA TRP A 39 -8.80 3.23 4.19
C TRP A 39 -8.11 2.04 4.84
N LEU A 40 -7.12 2.33 5.67
CA LEU A 40 -6.32 1.35 6.39
C LEU A 40 -6.62 1.45 7.88
N ARG A 41 -7.19 0.37 8.43
CA ARG A 41 -7.45 0.23 9.85
C ARG A 41 -6.55 -0.84 10.42
N PHE A 42 -5.52 -0.42 11.13
CA PHE A 42 -4.56 -1.36 11.72
C PHE A 42 -5.12 -1.94 13.02
N ARG A 43 -4.92 -3.25 13.23
CA ARG A 43 -5.13 -3.84 14.55
C ARG A 43 -4.08 -3.30 15.52
N GLU A 44 -4.42 -3.20 16.80
CA GLU A 44 -3.54 -2.67 17.84
C GLU A 44 -2.16 -3.36 17.84
N ASP A 45 -2.16 -4.69 17.80
CA ASP A 45 -0.99 -5.56 17.76
C ASP A 45 -0.45 -5.83 16.34
N SER A 46 -0.75 -4.96 15.37
CA SER A 46 -0.13 -5.02 14.06
C SER A 46 1.41 -4.94 14.18
N PRO A 47 2.15 -5.76 13.40
CA PRO A 47 3.60 -5.66 13.35
C PRO A 47 4.08 -4.41 12.60
N VAL A 48 3.21 -3.74 11.84
CA VAL A 48 3.54 -2.50 11.12
C VAL A 48 3.64 -1.34 12.12
N LYS A 49 4.72 -0.57 12.02
CA LYS A 49 5.07 0.54 12.92
C LYS A 49 5.51 1.76 12.14
N GLY A 50 5.54 2.90 12.82
CA GLY A 50 6.08 4.15 12.27
C GLY A 50 5.24 4.70 11.12
N PRO A 51 5.86 5.40 10.15
CA PRO A 51 5.15 6.19 9.15
C PRO A 51 4.07 5.45 8.35
N VAL A 52 4.25 4.15 8.06
CA VAL A 52 3.27 3.35 7.30
C VAL A 52 1.93 3.24 8.03
N ARG A 53 1.95 3.27 9.37
CA ARG A 53 0.76 3.21 10.22
C ARG A 53 0.27 4.59 10.68
N GLU A 54 1.07 5.63 10.50
CA GLU A 54 0.85 6.96 11.10
C GLU A 54 0.58 8.06 10.07
N LYS A 55 1.03 7.90 8.83
CA LYS A 55 0.94 8.90 7.78
C LYS A 55 0.09 8.40 6.61
N VAL A 56 -0.42 9.36 5.84
CA VAL A 56 -1.00 9.10 4.51
C VAL A 56 0.10 8.63 3.57
N HIS A 57 -0.21 7.66 2.73
CA HIS A 57 0.69 7.22 1.66
C HIS A 57 0.10 7.44 0.27
N ILE A 58 0.97 7.59 -0.72
CA ILE A 58 0.61 7.67 -2.13
C ILE A 58 1.13 6.42 -2.82
N ALA A 59 0.23 5.68 -3.47
CA ALA A 59 0.54 4.42 -4.09
C ALA A 59 0.75 4.57 -5.60
N PHE A 60 1.78 3.91 -6.11
CA PHE A 60 2.07 3.85 -7.53
C PHE A 60 2.30 2.42 -8.01
N ARG A 61 1.76 2.12 -9.19
CA ARG A 61 2.11 0.90 -9.92
C ARG A 61 3.46 1.08 -10.62
N VAL A 62 4.31 0.07 -10.48
CA VAL A 62 5.64 0.02 -11.06
C VAL A 62 5.88 -1.30 -11.78
N LYS A 63 6.80 -1.29 -12.74
CA LYS A 63 7.17 -2.50 -13.49
C LYS A 63 8.11 -3.42 -12.70
N ASP A 64 8.93 -2.83 -11.84
CA ASP A 64 9.90 -3.49 -10.99
C ASP A 64 10.04 -2.65 -9.71
N ILE A 65 9.71 -3.23 -8.56
CA ILE A 65 9.74 -2.54 -7.28
C ILE A 65 11.16 -2.25 -6.80
N ARG A 66 12.13 -3.12 -7.12
CA ARG A 66 13.53 -2.95 -6.70
C ARG A 66 14.18 -1.81 -7.43
N GLU A 67 13.91 -1.68 -8.73
CA GLU A 67 14.41 -0.56 -9.52
C GLU A 67 13.74 0.75 -9.11
N ALA A 68 12.41 0.74 -8.88
CA ALA A 68 11.68 1.95 -8.48
C ALA A 68 12.07 2.47 -7.10
N SER A 69 12.41 1.59 -6.16
CA SER A 69 12.76 1.97 -4.78
C SER A 69 14.25 2.25 -4.57
N LYS A 70 15.07 2.25 -5.62
CA LYS A 70 16.52 2.36 -5.49
C LYS A 70 16.92 3.68 -4.85
N GLY A 71 17.66 3.60 -3.74
CA GLY A 71 18.12 4.77 -2.98
C GLY A 71 17.08 5.35 -2.02
N MET A 72 15.84 4.85 -2.03
CA MET A 72 14.82 5.26 -1.07
C MET A 72 15.00 4.56 0.28
N LYS A 73 14.54 5.21 1.35
CA LYS A 73 14.52 4.61 2.68
C LYS A 73 13.35 3.63 2.77
N THR A 74 13.64 2.34 2.95
CA THR A 74 12.60 1.33 3.16
C THR A 74 11.93 1.50 4.52
N LEU A 75 10.60 1.57 4.52
CA LEU A 75 9.77 1.60 5.73
C LEU A 75 9.13 0.23 6.00
N LEU A 76 8.70 -0.46 4.94
CA LEU A 76 8.21 -1.83 4.98
C LEU A 76 8.70 -2.56 3.73
N GLU A 77 9.47 -3.63 3.95
CA GLU A 77 10.04 -4.44 2.87
C GLU A 77 8.97 -5.04 1.96
N PRO A 78 9.25 -5.19 0.65
CA PRO A 78 8.33 -5.82 -0.30
C PRO A 78 7.78 -7.15 0.20
N PHE A 79 6.45 -7.30 0.14
CA PHE A 79 5.76 -8.52 0.48
C PHE A 79 4.64 -8.85 -0.49
N ASP A 80 4.33 -10.13 -0.57
CA ASP A 80 3.15 -10.61 -1.29
C ASP A 80 1.88 -10.27 -0.50
N SER A 81 1.06 -9.37 -1.04
CA SER A 81 -0.26 -8.99 -0.50
C SER A 81 -1.37 -9.98 -0.87
N GLY A 82 -1.05 -11.02 -1.64
CA GLY A 82 -1.98 -11.93 -2.32
C GLY A 82 -2.16 -11.54 -3.78
N MET A 83 -2.48 -10.27 -4.04
CA MET A 83 -2.72 -9.73 -5.39
C MET A 83 -1.42 -9.31 -6.06
N ASP A 84 -0.64 -8.49 -5.35
CA ASP A 84 0.55 -7.81 -5.87
C ASP A 84 1.73 -7.92 -4.88
N ILE A 85 2.93 -7.63 -5.37
CA ILE A 85 4.07 -7.36 -4.50
C ILE A 85 4.02 -5.88 -4.09
N VAL A 86 3.99 -5.64 -2.79
CA VAL A 86 3.79 -4.30 -2.21
C VAL A 86 4.94 -3.97 -1.27
N GLY A 87 5.50 -2.76 -1.37
CA GLY A 87 6.52 -2.23 -0.45
C GLY A 87 6.30 -0.75 -0.15
N PHE A 88 6.74 -0.30 1.03
CA PHE A 88 6.58 1.08 1.47
C PHE A 88 7.94 1.73 1.72
N TYR A 89 8.07 2.98 1.28
CA TYR A 89 9.31 3.74 1.27
C TYR A 89 9.05 5.19 1.69
N GLU A 90 10.11 5.89 2.11
CA GLU A 90 10.09 7.33 2.37
C GLU A 90 10.87 8.05 1.26
N SER A 91 10.25 9.07 0.65
CA SER A 91 10.92 9.96 -0.30
C SER A 91 11.89 10.91 0.41
N GLU A 92 12.76 11.57 -0.36
CA GLU A 92 13.74 12.53 0.20
C GLU A 92 13.08 13.71 0.93
N ASP A 93 11.85 14.08 0.54
CA ASP A 93 11.03 15.13 1.15
C ASP A 93 10.05 14.61 2.23
N GLY A 94 10.13 13.32 2.58
CA GLY A 94 9.46 12.76 3.77
C GLY A 94 8.03 12.23 3.55
N ALA A 95 7.60 12.08 2.29
CA ALA A 95 6.33 11.44 1.95
C ALA A 95 6.44 9.91 2.02
N VAL A 96 5.35 9.25 2.42
CA VAL A 96 5.27 7.77 2.39
C VAL A 96 4.77 7.34 1.02
N ILE A 97 5.57 6.54 0.34
CA ILE A 97 5.29 6.02 -0.99
C ILE A 97 5.08 4.52 -0.91
N GLU A 98 3.97 4.05 -1.46
CA GLU A 98 3.74 2.63 -1.71
C GLU A 98 4.06 2.32 -3.18
N PHE A 99 4.84 1.27 -3.40
CA PHE A 99 5.01 0.70 -4.73
C PHE A 99 4.32 -0.65 -4.82
N MET A 100 3.56 -0.82 -5.90
CA MET A 100 2.86 -2.04 -6.25
C MET A 100 3.42 -2.60 -7.56
N GLU A 101 3.96 -3.81 -7.52
CA GLU A 101 4.38 -4.56 -8.70
C GLU A 101 3.41 -5.73 -8.93
N TYR A 102 2.74 -5.69 -10.08
CA TYR A 102 1.76 -6.70 -10.44
C TYR A 102 2.47 -8.00 -10.82
N LYS A 103 2.02 -9.12 -10.25
CA LYS A 103 2.55 -10.44 -10.60
C LYS A 103 2.33 -10.67 -12.09
N LYS A 104 3.41 -10.98 -12.83
CA LYS A 104 3.34 -11.32 -14.26
C LYS A 104 2.32 -12.46 -14.45
N GLY A 105 1.22 -12.16 -15.14
CA GLY A 105 0.08 -13.07 -15.36
C GLY A 105 -1.25 -12.64 -14.70
N GLY A 106 -1.27 -11.59 -13.87
CA GLY A 106 -2.49 -11.06 -13.22
C GLY A 106 -3.10 -9.82 -13.89
N GLY A 107 -2.38 -9.19 -14.81
CA GLY A 107 -2.90 -8.12 -15.66
C GLY A 107 -3.45 -8.72 -16.95
N LYS A 108 -4.76 -8.93 -17.02
CA LYS A 108 -5.42 -8.88 -18.31
C LYS A 108 -5.30 -7.44 -18.80
N ASP A 109 -4.40 -7.22 -19.75
CA ASP A 109 -4.65 -6.27 -20.82
C ASP A 109 -5.89 -6.78 -21.58
N GLU A 110 -7.09 -6.39 -21.13
CA GLU A 110 -8.35 -6.41 -21.90
C GLU A 110 -9.12 -5.12 -21.59
#